data_AF-A0A1T1HUC0-F1
#
_entry.id   AF-A0A1T1HUC0-F1
#
_cell.length_a   1.000
_cell.length_b   1.000
_cell.length_c   1.000
_cell.angle_alpha   90.00
_cell.angle_beta   90.00
_cell.angle_gamma   90.00
#
_symmetry.space_group_name_H-M   'P 1'
#
loop_
_entity.id
_entity.type
_entity.pdbx_description
1 polymer ?
#
loop_
_entity_poly.entity_id
_entity_poly.type
_entity_poly.pdbx_seq_one_letter_code
_entity_poly.pdbx_strand_id
1 'polypeptide(L)'
;MTDILLTLISAALINNLVLHWPLGVDPLLRSQRPAPATRRQVHALGLATTCLMLLCGVSGHVLYQALLVPLQLTSLKLLVFLPLCALLVSPLLKLLARALPQLPFDHLWPLLLGNAGVLGLLLLDAQGTQGVVHAAALGLGSGLGFWLVLSLFNDLRQRILDNDVPLPFRGLPVDLISAGLMAVAFLGFNGLIKT
;
A
#
# COMPACT_ATOMS: atom_id res chain seq x y z
N MET A 1 24.11 -5.41 -4.60
CA MET A 1 23.19 -4.58 -5.44
C MET A 1 22.04 -5.41 -5.99
N THR A 2 22.29 -6.66 -6.40
CA THR A 2 21.28 -7.67 -6.69
C THR A 2 20.28 -7.86 -5.55
N ASP A 3 20.73 -7.87 -4.28
CA ASP A 3 19.83 -8.07 -3.14
C ASP A 3 18.82 -6.92 -2.98
N ILE A 4 19.22 -5.67 -3.24
CA ILE A 4 18.31 -4.51 -3.16
C ILE A 4 17.26 -4.59 -4.27
N LEU A 5 17.67 -4.94 -5.49
CA LEU A 5 16.74 -5.10 -6.61
C LEU A 5 15.76 -6.26 -6.36
N LEU A 6 16.26 -7.38 -5.83
CA LEU A 6 15.45 -8.54 -5.46
C LEU A 6 14.49 -8.22 -4.32
N THR A 7 14.90 -7.44 -3.31
CA THR A 7 14.00 -7.00 -2.23
C THR A 7 12.92 -6.05 -2.75
N LEU A 8 13.25 -5.16 -3.68
CA LEU A 8 12.28 -4.27 -4.32
C LEU A 8 11.24 -5.06 -5.13
N ILE A 9 11.70 -6.00 -5.95
CA ILE A 9 10.82 -6.85 -6.78
C ILE A 9 10.00 -7.80 -5.90
N SER A 10 10.63 -8.40 -4.89
CA SER A 10 9.95 -9.28 -3.93
C SER A 10 8.91 -8.52 -3.12
N ALA A 11 9.21 -7.32 -2.61
CA ALA A 11 8.24 -6.51 -1.88
C ALA A 11 7.09 -6.01 -2.77
N ALA A 12 7.36 -5.71 -4.04
CA ALA A 12 6.35 -5.25 -4.98
C ALA A 12 5.40 -6.36 -5.44
N LEU A 13 5.92 -7.56 -5.70
CA LEU A 13 5.19 -8.65 -6.38
C LEU A 13 4.92 -9.87 -5.49
N ILE A 14 5.87 -10.25 -4.64
CA ILE A 14 5.85 -11.53 -3.91
C ILE A 14 5.26 -11.37 -2.51
N ASN A 15 5.78 -10.41 -1.73
CA ASN A 15 5.27 -10.06 -0.42
C ASN A 15 4.33 -8.85 -0.52
N ASN A 16 3.39 -8.91 -1.47
CA ASN A 16 2.39 -7.87 -1.63
C ASN A 16 1.48 -7.86 -0.40
N LEU A 17 1.86 -7.01 0.56
CA LEU A 17 1.19 -6.77 1.84
C LEU A 17 -0.31 -6.47 1.71
N VAL A 18 -0.76 -6.02 0.53
CA VAL A 18 -2.15 -5.65 0.27
C VAL A 18 -2.99 -6.84 -0.20
N LEU A 19 -2.36 -7.87 -0.78
CA LEU A 19 -3.03 -9.10 -1.21
C LEU A 19 -2.85 -10.25 -0.22
N HIS A 20 -1.69 -10.35 0.44
CA HIS A 20 -1.40 -11.44 1.38
C HIS A 20 -2.05 -11.20 2.75
N TRP A 21 -2.28 -9.93 3.12
CA TRP A 21 -3.11 -9.53 4.24
C TRP A 21 -4.08 -8.51 3.67
N PRO A 22 -5.41 -8.60 3.87
CA PRO A 22 -6.40 -7.72 3.21
C PRO A 22 -6.39 -6.29 3.80
N LEU A 23 -5.20 -5.73 4.03
CA LEU A 23 -4.91 -4.50 4.75
C LEU A 23 -4.93 -3.26 3.84
N GLY A 24 -5.06 -3.42 2.52
CA GLY A 24 -5.19 -2.32 1.56
C GLY A 24 -6.54 -2.29 0.84
N VAL A 25 -7.51 -3.08 1.30
CA VAL A 25 -8.83 -3.22 0.67
C VAL A 25 -9.76 -2.05 1.06
N ASP A 26 -9.49 -1.34 2.15
CA ASP A 26 -10.30 -0.20 2.63
C ASP A 26 -10.47 0.94 1.61
N PRO A 27 -9.41 1.44 0.92
CA PRO A 27 -9.58 2.39 -0.17
C PRO A 27 -10.30 1.80 -1.39
N LEU A 28 -10.26 0.48 -1.60
CA LEU A 28 -10.94 -0.20 -2.70
C LEU A 28 -12.46 -0.33 -2.49
N LEU A 29 -12.90 -0.46 -1.23
CA LEU A 29 -14.31 -0.67 -0.85
C LEU A 29 -15.06 0.63 -0.55
N ARG A 30 -14.36 1.69 -0.12
CA ARG A 30 -14.98 2.95 0.30
C ARG A 30 -15.25 3.92 -0.86
N SER A 31 -14.83 3.62 -2.09
CA SER A 31 -15.28 4.34 -3.30
C SER A 31 -16.70 3.92 -3.69
N GLN A 32 -17.67 4.20 -2.82
CA GLN A 32 -19.10 3.85 -2.94
C GLN A 32 -19.87 4.68 -4.00
N ARG A 33 -19.18 5.30 -4.97
CA ARG A 33 -19.88 5.96 -6.08
C ARG A 33 -20.18 4.92 -7.16
N PRO A 34 -21.35 4.98 -7.82
CA PRO A 34 -21.75 4.03 -8.87
C PRO A 34 -20.87 4.10 -10.13
N ALA A 35 -19.84 4.96 -10.14
CA ALA A 35 -18.87 5.08 -11.21
C ALA A 35 -17.47 4.63 -10.73
N PRO A 36 -16.73 3.87 -11.55
CA PRO A 36 -15.36 3.47 -11.24
C PRO A 36 -14.51 4.71 -10.99
N ALA A 37 -13.56 4.63 -10.04
CA ALA A 37 -12.67 5.73 -9.75
C ALA A 37 -11.98 6.19 -11.06
N THR A 38 -12.00 7.50 -11.32
CA THR A 38 -11.36 8.03 -12.51
C THR A 38 -9.88 7.63 -12.50
N ARG A 39 -9.33 7.26 -13.66
CA ARG A 39 -7.92 6.84 -13.80
C ARG A 39 -6.94 7.79 -13.08
N ARG A 40 -7.21 9.09 -13.12
CA ARG A 40 -6.45 10.13 -12.40
C ARG A 40 -6.46 9.98 -10.88
N GLN A 41 -7.60 9.62 -10.28
CA GLN A 41 -7.74 9.42 -8.84
C GLN A 41 -6.97 8.17 -8.37
N VAL A 42 -6.98 7.11 -9.18
CA VAL A 42 -6.18 5.90 -8.93
C VAL A 42 -4.68 6.19 -8.95
N HIS A 43 -4.22 6.95 -9.95
CA HIS A 43 -2.81 7.37 -10.00
C HIS A 43 -2.44 8.31 -8.84
N ALA A 44 -3.32 9.24 -8.45
CA ALA A 44 -3.11 10.11 -7.30
C ALA A 44 -2.96 9.30 -6.00
N LEU A 45 -3.85 8.34 -5.76
CA LEU A 45 -3.82 7.48 -4.58
C LEU A 45 -2.59 6.56 -4.56
N GLY A 46 -2.26 5.92 -5.69
CA GLY A 46 -1.09 5.05 -5.81
C GLY A 46 0.23 5.79 -5.59
N LEU A 47 0.36 6.99 -6.14
CA LEU A 47 1.53 7.84 -5.93
C LEU A 47 1.62 8.33 -4.47
N ALA A 48 0.51 8.79 -3.90
CA ALA A 48 0.48 9.23 -2.51
C ALA A 48 0.81 8.12 -1.52
N THR A 49 0.27 6.91 -1.72
CA THR A 49 0.58 5.73 -0.90
C THR A 49 2.03 5.29 -1.06
N THR A 50 2.60 5.34 -2.27
CA THR A 50 4.02 5.02 -2.50
C THR A 50 4.95 5.97 -1.75
N CYS A 51 4.71 7.28 -1.86
CA CYS A 51 5.49 8.28 -1.13
C CYS A 51 5.31 8.11 0.39
N LEU A 52 4.09 7.81 0.85
CA LEU A 52 3.84 7.59 2.27
C LEU A 52 4.57 6.35 2.79
N MET A 53 4.52 5.22 2.06
CA MET A 53 5.22 3.99 2.43
C MET A 53 6.73 4.19 2.51
N LEU A 54 7.31 4.96 1.58
CA LEU A 54 8.73 5.30 1.63
C LEU A 54 9.07 6.15 2.87
N LEU A 55 8.34 7.26 3.09
CA LEU A 55 8.61 8.16 4.21
C LEU A 55 8.37 7.50 5.56
N CYS A 56 7.25 6.79 5.70
CA CYS A 56 6.95 6.02 6.90
C CYS A 56 7.99 4.92 7.12
N GLY A 57 8.34 4.14 6.09
CA GLY A 57 9.34 3.07 6.19
C GLY A 57 10.67 3.58 6.74
N VAL A 58 11.23 4.64 6.14
CA VAL A 58 12.50 5.22 6.59
C VAL A 58 12.41 5.83 7.99
N SER A 59 11.40 6.66 8.25
CA SER A 59 11.25 7.33 9.55
C SER A 59 10.91 6.34 10.67
N GLY A 60 10.08 5.35 10.40
CA GLY A 60 9.71 4.28 11.32
C GLY A 60 10.89 3.37 11.66
N HIS A 61 11.73 3.06 10.68
CA HIS A 61 12.98 2.31 10.89
C HIS A 61 13.93 3.06 11.83
N VAL A 62 14.18 4.34 11.55
CA VAL A 62 15.03 5.19 12.37
C VAL A 62 14.46 5.31 13.79
N LEU A 63 13.16 5.52 13.92
CA LEU A 63 12.50 5.63 15.22
C LEU A 63 12.55 4.30 16.00
N TYR A 64 12.41 3.17 15.32
CA TYR A 64 12.51 1.84 15.92
C TYR A 64 13.92 1.58 16.46
N GLN A 65 14.95 1.77 15.63
CA GLN A 65 16.33 1.52 16.02
C GLN A 65 16.87 2.55 17.03
N ALA A 66 16.54 3.83 16.87
CA ALA A 66 17.08 4.88 17.73
C ALA A 66 16.35 5.05 19.06
N LEU A 67 15.09 4.61 19.17
CA LEU A 67 14.26 4.85 20.36
C LEU A 67 13.75 3.55 20.98
N LEU A 68 13.08 2.67 20.22
CA LEU A 68 12.46 1.47 20.81
C LEU A 68 13.48 0.40 21.22
N VAL A 69 14.51 0.17 20.41
CA VAL A 69 15.57 -0.81 20.70
C VAL A 69 16.38 -0.43 21.95
N PRO A 70 16.95 0.79 22.10
CA PRO A 70 17.77 1.12 23.26
C PRO A 70 16.96 1.19 24.56
N LEU A 71 15.68 1.56 24.49
CA LEU A 71 14.80 1.59 25.66
C LEU A 71 14.16 0.22 25.97
N GLN A 72 14.43 -0.82 25.16
CA GLN A 72 13.80 -2.15 25.24
C GLN A 72 12.25 -2.12 25.20
N LEU A 73 11.67 -1.13 24.52
CA LEU A 73 10.22 -0.91 24.41
C LEU A 73 9.64 -1.48 23.11
N THR A 74 10.24 -2.54 22.55
CA THR A 74 9.86 -3.13 21.25
C THR A 74 8.40 -3.58 21.18
N SER A 75 7.79 -3.96 22.31
CA SER A 75 6.37 -4.29 22.43
C SER A 75 5.43 -3.11 22.13
N LEU A 76 5.89 -1.86 22.29
CA LEU A 76 5.10 -0.65 22.06
C LEU A 76 5.12 -0.17 20.60
N LYS A 77 5.71 -0.95 19.67
CA LYS A 77 5.85 -0.60 18.25
C LYS A 77 4.55 -0.10 17.59
N LEU A 78 3.42 -0.76 17.85
CA LEU A 78 2.11 -0.37 17.30
C LEU A 78 1.67 1.01 17.79
N LEU A 79 1.86 1.31 19.08
CA LEU A 79 1.51 2.59 19.68
C LEU A 79 2.38 3.75 19.17
N VAL A 80 3.57 3.44 18.66
CA VAL A 80 4.47 4.44 18.06
C VAL A 80 4.23 4.60 16.55
N PHE A 81 4.01 3.50 15.83
CA PHE A 81 3.84 3.52 14.37
C PHE A 81 2.51 4.12 13.92
N LEU A 82 1.42 3.92 14.67
CA LEU A 82 0.11 4.47 14.35
C LEU A 82 0.11 6.02 14.30
N PRO A 83 0.54 6.74 15.36
CA PRO A 83 0.60 8.21 15.33
C PRO A 83 1.66 8.73 14.35
N LEU A 84 2.77 8.00 14.14
CA LEU A 84 3.78 8.35 13.13
C LEU A 84 3.15 8.44 11.73
N CYS A 85 2.40 7.40 11.33
CA CYS A 85 1.70 7.40 10.05
C CYS A 85 0.71 8.56 9.95
N ALA A 86 -0.11 8.75 10.99
CA ALA A 86 -1.10 9.83 11.03
C ALA A 86 -0.47 11.22 10.87
N LEU A 87 0.67 11.47 11.51
CA LEU A 87 1.38 12.74 11.45
C LEU A 87 1.97 13.00 10.05
N LEU A 88 2.46 11.95 9.38
CA LEU A 88 3.15 12.06 8.09
C LEU A 88 2.20 12.23 6.89
N VAL A 89 0.96 11.74 6.98
CA VAL A 89 -0.02 11.84 5.89
C VAL A 89 -0.25 13.32 5.51
N SER A 90 -0.26 14.24 6.49
CA SER A 90 -0.81 15.60 6.31
C SER A 90 0.13 16.50 5.54
N PRO A 91 1.41 16.60 5.96
CA PRO A 91 2.40 17.32 5.18
C PRO A 91 2.60 16.67 3.80
N LEU A 92 2.51 15.33 3.71
CA LEU A 92 2.66 14.64 2.43
C LEU A 92 1.58 15.03 1.41
N LEU A 93 0.30 15.00 1.78
CA LEU A 93 -0.77 15.41 0.85
C LEU A 93 -0.60 16.86 0.40
N LYS A 94 -0.25 17.76 1.33
CA LYS A 94 -0.04 19.19 1.00
C LYS A 94 1.14 19.37 0.03
N LEU A 95 2.22 18.62 0.22
CA LEU A 95 3.37 18.65 -0.67
C LEU A 95 3.01 18.12 -2.07
N LEU A 96 2.30 17.00 -2.15
CA LEU A 96 1.86 16.39 -3.40
C LEU A 96 0.86 17.26 -4.16
N ALA A 97 -0.11 17.85 -3.47
CA ALA A 97 -1.06 18.79 -4.06
C ALA A 97 -0.37 20.02 -4.67
N ARG A 98 0.72 20.48 -4.06
CA ARG A 98 1.54 21.59 -4.60
C ARG A 98 2.41 21.15 -5.77
N ALA A 99 3.02 19.97 -5.69
CA ALA A 99 3.93 19.47 -6.73
C ALA A 99 3.18 19.02 -8.00
N LEU A 100 1.99 18.44 -7.84
CA LEU A 100 1.20 17.83 -8.91
C LEU A 100 -0.25 18.34 -8.89
N PRO A 101 -0.49 19.63 -9.21
CA PRO A 101 -1.82 20.23 -9.16
C PRO A 101 -2.83 19.61 -10.16
N GLN A 102 -2.35 18.81 -11.11
CA GLN A 102 -3.18 18.14 -12.11
C GLN A 102 -3.90 16.89 -11.55
N LEU A 103 -3.48 16.38 -10.39
CA LEU A 103 -4.01 15.17 -9.77
C LEU A 103 -4.89 15.51 -8.56
N PRO A 104 -6.06 14.85 -8.40
CA PRO A 104 -6.96 15.12 -7.29
C PRO A 104 -6.47 14.43 -6.01
N PHE A 105 -5.73 15.17 -5.17
CA PHE A 105 -5.33 14.70 -3.83
C PHE A 105 -6.32 15.08 -2.73
N ASP A 106 -7.26 15.97 -3.02
CA ASP A 106 -8.25 16.42 -2.05
C ASP A 106 -9.14 15.25 -1.60
N HIS A 107 -9.29 15.09 -0.29
CA HIS A 107 -10.06 14.00 0.37
C HIS A 107 -9.41 12.61 0.37
N LEU A 108 -8.13 12.46 0.01
CA LEU A 108 -7.41 11.17 0.19
C LEU A 108 -6.98 10.91 1.64
N TRP A 109 -7.05 11.93 2.50
CA TRP A 109 -6.70 11.87 3.92
C TRP A 109 -7.24 10.63 4.67
N PRO A 110 -8.57 10.39 4.73
CA PRO A 110 -9.11 9.25 5.45
C PRO A 110 -8.72 7.90 4.84
N LEU A 111 -8.44 7.86 3.53
CA LEU A 111 -8.04 6.64 2.82
C LEU A 111 -6.57 6.26 3.12
N LEU A 112 -5.72 7.26 3.35
CA LEU A 112 -4.31 7.06 3.68
C LEU A 112 -4.10 6.77 5.17
N LEU A 113 -4.84 7.46 6.05
CA LEU A 113 -4.73 7.31 7.51
C LEU A 113 -5.01 5.88 7.99
N GLY A 114 -5.98 5.21 7.36
CA GLY A 114 -6.39 3.84 7.67
C GLY A 114 -5.75 2.78 6.77
N ASN A 115 -4.73 3.10 5.98
CA ASN A 115 -4.12 2.12 5.10
C ASN A 115 -3.26 1.14 5.92
N ALA A 116 -3.80 -0.05 6.16
CA ALA A 116 -3.11 -1.04 6.97
C ALA A 116 -1.92 -1.69 6.24
N GLY A 117 -1.78 -1.52 4.92
CA GLY A 117 -0.57 -1.86 4.19
C GLY A 117 0.65 -1.04 4.65
N VAL A 118 0.47 0.25 4.99
CA VAL A 118 1.55 1.11 5.52
C VAL A 118 1.99 0.63 6.90
N LEU A 119 1.05 0.24 7.76
CA LEU A 119 1.36 -0.35 9.07
C LEU A 119 2.02 -1.71 8.93
N GLY A 120 1.54 -2.56 8.01
CA GLY A 120 2.13 -3.87 7.73
C GLY A 120 3.60 -3.77 7.30
N LEU A 121 3.93 -2.79 6.46
CA LEU A 121 5.30 -2.48 6.06
C LEU A 121 6.19 -2.18 7.27
N LEU A 122 5.75 -1.28 8.15
CA LEU A 122 6.50 -0.91 9.35
C LEU A 122 6.71 -2.09 10.30
N LEU A 123 5.70 -2.95 10.44
CA LEU A 123 5.78 -4.12 11.29
C LEU A 123 6.69 -5.21 10.73
N LEU A 124 6.79 -5.35 9.41
CA LEU A 124 7.74 -6.24 8.74
C LEU A 124 9.16 -5.71 8.85
N ASP A 125 9.36 -4.42 8.59
CA ASP A 125 10.67 -3.79 8.70
C ASP A 125 11.22 -3.87 10.12
N ALA A 126 10.36 -3.69 11.14
CA ALA A 126 10.73 -3.85 12.55
C ALA A 126 11.06 -5.30 12.97
N GLN A 127 10.71 -6.30 12.15
CA GLN A 127 11.12 -7.70 12.37
C GLN A 127 12.44 -8.02 11.66
N GLY A 128 12.80 -7.24 10.63
CA GLY A 128 14.08 -7.34 9.94
C GLY A 128 15.18 -6.59 10.68
N THR A 129 16.39 -7.13 10.69
CA THR A 129 17.59 -6.45 11.20
C THR A 129 18.34 -5.68 10.10
N GLN A 130 17.67 -5.41 8.99
CA GLN A 130 18.26 -4.80 7.80
C GLN A 130 18.41 -3.28 8.00
N GLY A 131 19.39 -2.62 7.38
CA GLY A 131 19.62 -1.18 7.59
C GLY A 131 18.62 -0.26 6.88
N VAL A 132 18.73 1.05 7.12
CA VAL A 132 17.84 2.11 6.58
C VAL A 132 17.67 2.04 5.04
N VAL A 133 18.73 1.69 4.31
CA VAL A 133 18.69 1.56 2.85
C VAL A 133 17.74 0.44 2.41
N HIS A 134 17.69 -0.65 3.17
CA HIS A 134 16.74 -1.73 2.94
C HIS A 134 15.32 -1.29 3.24
N ALA A 135 15.08 -0.57 4.35
CA ALA A 135 13.77 -0.03 4.69
C ALA A 135 13.21 0.90 3.59
N ALA A 136 14.09 1.73 3.00
CA ALA A 136 13.72 2.58 1.86
C ALA A 136 13.35 1.76 0.61
N ALA A 137 14.14 0.74 0.27
CA ALA A 137 13.87 -0.14 -0.86
C ALA A 137 12.58 -0.97 -0.65
N LEU A 138 12.35 -1.47 0.56
CA LEU A 138 11.15 -2.19 0.96
C LEU A 138 9.91 -1.29 0.84
N GLY A 139 9.99 -0.06 1.34
CA GLY A 139 8.90 0.91 1.24
C GLY A 139 8.59 1.33 -0.19
N LEU A 140 9.60 1.58 -1.02
CA LEU A 140 9.43 1.86 -2.45
C LEU A 140 8.82 0.67 -3.20
N GLY A 141 9.35 -0.54 -2.99
CA GLY A 141 8.84 -1.75 -3.62
C GLY A 141 7.37 -2.00 -3.25
N SER A 142 7.04 -1.92 -1.97
CA SER A 142 5.67 -2.13 -1.46
C SER A 142 4.69 -1.08 -2.00
N GLY A 143 5.12 0.18 -2.08
CA GLY A 143 4.32 1.28 -2.63
C GLY A 143 4.03 1.10 -4.12
N LEU A 144 5.06 0.80 -4.92
CA LEU A 144 4.91 0.55 -6.35
C LEU A 144 4.05 -0.70 -6.62
N GLY A 145 4.22 -1.76 -5.82
CA GLY A 145 3.38 -2.95 -5.87
C GLY A 145 1.91 -2.65 -5.59
N PHE A 146 1.64 -1.85 -4.55
CA PHE A 146 0.28 -1.38 -4.27
C PHE A 146 -0.31 -0.57 -5.41
N TRP A 147 0.47 0.36 -5.99
CA TRP A 147 0.00 1.17 -7.11
C TRP A 147 -0.33 0.31 -8.33
N LEU A 148 0.51 -0.67 -8.65
CA LEU A 148 0.27 -1.61 -9.74
C LEU A 148 -1.04 -2.39 -9.53
N VAL A 149 -1.22 -2.98 -8.34
CA VAL A 149 -2.43 -3.74 -8.00
C VAL A 149 -3.67 -2.86 -8.07
N LEU A 150 -3.60 -1.64 -7.52
CA LEU A 150 -4.70 -0.68 -7.56
C LEU A 150 -5.08 -0.31 -9.01
N SER A 151 -4.09 -0.14 -9.89
CA SER A 151 -4.32 0.16 -11.31
C SER A 151 -4.96 -1.02 -12.04
N LEU A 152 -4.47 -2.25 -11.83
CA LEU A 152 -5.03 -3.45 -12.46
C LEU A 152 -6.46 -3.70 -11.99
N PHE A 153 -6.72 -3.51 -10.70
CA PHE A 153 -8.04 -3.69 -10.12
C PHE A 153 -9.04 -2.67 -10.68
N ASN A 154 -8.62 -1.43 -10.90
CA ASN A 154 -9.47 -0.43 -11.53
C ASN A 154 -9.82 -0.79 -12.98
N ASP A 155 -8.87 -1.30 -13.77
CA ASP A 155 -9.12 -1.76 -15.14
C ASP A 155 -10.08 -2.97 -15.15
N LEU A 156 -9.86 -3.92 -14.24
CA LEU A 156 -10.74 -5.08 -14.07
C LEU A 156 -12.16 -4.66 -13.73
N ARG A 157 -12.34 -3.71 -12.80
CA ARG A 157 -13.66 -3.18 -12.43
C ARG A 157 -14.35 -2.48 -13.60
N GLN A 158 -13.60 -1.72 -14.40
CA GLN A 158 -14.14 -1.08 -15.61
C GLN A 158 -14.68 -2.12 -16.61
N ARG A 159 -13.95 -3.21 -16.83
CA ARG A 159 -14.39 -4.31 -17.72
C ARG A 159 -15.63 -5.04 -17.19
N ILE A 160 -15.73 -5.23 -15.88
CA ILE A 160 -16.84 -5.93 -15.24
C ILE A 160 -18.14 -5.12 -15.32
N LEU A 161 -18.08 -3.79 -15.28
CA LEU A 161 -19.26 -2.92 -15.34
C LEU A 161 -20.05 -3.07 -16.64
N ASP A 162 -19.37 -3.39 -17.74
CA ASP A 162 -19.98 -3.57 -19.06
C ASP A 162 -20.52 -5.01 -19.27
N ASN A 163 -20.40 -5.90 -18.28
CA ASN A 163 -20.84 -7.29 -18.36
C ASN A 163 -22.16 -7.54 -17.64
N ASP A 164 -22.86 -8.60 -18.07
CA ASP A 164 -24.12 -9.05 -17.47
C ASP A 164 -23.91 -9.76 -16.11
N VAL A 165 -23.58 -8.97 -15.09
CA VAL A 165 -23.47 -9.45 -13.71
C VAL A 165 -24.87 -9.59 -13.11
N PRO A 166 -25.23 -10.77 -12.54
CA PRO A 166 -26.50 -10.97 -11.86
C PRO A 166 -26.69 -9.97 -10.71
N LEU A 167 -27.91 -9.47 -10.53
CA LEU A 167 -28.27 -8.48 -9.49
C LEU A 167 -27.68 -8.74 -8.09
N PRO A 168 -27.71 -9.96 -7.51
CA PRO A 168 -27.17 -10.19 -6.16
C PRO A 168 -25.65 -10.09 -6.07
N PHE A 169 -24.94 -10.16 -7.20
CA PHE A 169 -23.48 -10.12 -7.25
C PHE A 169 -22.91 -8.73 -7.58
N ARG A 170 -23.76 -7.74 -7.90
CA ARG A 170 -23.31 -6.39 -8.27
C ARG A 170 -22.70 -5.65 -7.07
N GLY A 171 -21.61 -4.92 -7.32
CA GLY A 171 -20.89 -4.13 -6.32
C GLY A 171 -19.92 -4.97 -5.49
N LEU A 172 -20.03 -4.87 -4.15
CA LEU A 172 -19.09 -5.47 -3.20
C LEU A 172 -18.81 -6.97 -3.44
N PRO A 173 -19.80 -7.85 -3.72
CA PRO A 173 -19.54 -9.26 -3.89
C PRO A 173 -18.59 -9.57 -5.05
N VAL A 174 -18.83 -8.97 -6.23
CA VAL A 174 -17.95 -9.15 -7.39
C VAL A 174 -16.60 -8.47 -7.21
N ASP A 175 -16.53 -7.34 -6.52
CA ASP A 175 -15.25 -6.72 -6.17
C ASP A 175 -14.40 -7.66 -5.31
N LEU A 176 -14.99 -8.31 -4.31
CA LEU A 176 -14.30 -9.27 -3.43
C LEU A 176 -13.86 -10.54 -4.18
N ILE A 177 -14.72 -11.09 -5.05
CA ILE A 177 -14.37 -12.24 -5.90
C ILE A 177 -13.20 -11.88 -6.82
N SER A 178 -13.27 -10.71 -7.45
CA SER A 178 -12.23 -10.20 -8.35
C SER A 178 -10.91 -9.98 -7.61
N ALA A 179 -10.97 -9.43 -6.39
CA ALA A 179 -9.79 -9.24 -5.54
C ALA A 179 -9.17 -10.59 -5.14
N GLY A 180 -9.99 -11.60 -4.82
CA GLY A 180 -9.54 -12.95 -4.52
C GLY A 180 -8.86 -13.63 -5.71
N LEU A 181 -9.46 -13.55 -6.90
CA LEU A 181 -8.86 -14.09 -8.14
C LEU A 181 -7.55 -13.38 -8.49
N MET A 182 -7.49 -12.07 -8.30
CA MET A 182 -6.27 -11.30 -8.47
C MET A 182 -5.19 -11.75 -7.47
N ALA A 183 -5.54 -11.96 -6.19
CA ALA A 183 -4.59 -12.48 -5.20
C ALA A 183 -4.02 -13.85 -5.59
N VAL A 184 -4.85 -14.76 -6.11
CA VAL A 184 -4.40 -16.07 -6.61
C VAL A 184 -3.45 -15.92 -7.80
N ALA A 185 -3.73 -15.00 -8.73
CA ALA A 185 -2.84 -14.72 -9.86
C ALA A 185 -1.48 -14.20 -9.40
N PHE A 186 -1.46 -13.31 -8.39
CA PHE A 186 -0.22 -12.79 -7.81
C PHE A 186 0.55 -13.84 -6.99
N LEU A 187 -0.15 -14.79 -6.35
CA LEU A 187 0.49 -15.91 -5.65
C LEU A 187 1.36 -16.76 -6.59
N GLY A 188 1.03 -16.83 -7.88
CA GLY A 188 1.85 -17.47 -8.91
C GLY A 188 3.26 -16.89 -9.03
N PHE A 189 3.48 -15.64 -8.61
CA PHE A 189 4.81 -15.01 -8.60
C PHE A 189 5.66 -15.38 -7.38
N ASN A 190 5.10 -16.03 -6.36
CA ASN A 190 5.81 -16.41 -5.13
C ASN A 190 6.94 -17.44 -5.35
N GLY A 191 7.07 -17.99 -6.56
CA GLY A 191 8.19 -18.86 -6.96
C GLY A 191 9.27 -18.20 -7.83
N LEU A 192 9.13 -16.92 -8.19
CA LEU A 192 10.07 -16.25 -9.10
C LEU A 192 11.44 -15.95 -8.48
N ILE A 193 11.51 -15.80 -7.16
CA ILE A 193 12.74 -15.49 -6.44
C ILE A 193 12.98 -16.61 -5.42
N LYS A 194 13.85 -17.56 -5.76
CA LYS A 194 14.49 -18.42 -4.76
C LYS A 194 15.63 -17.61 -4.14
N THR A 195 15.42 -17.09 -2.95
CA THR A 195 16.52 -16.76 -2.03
C THR A 195 17.17 -18.03 -1.55
#